data_AF-A0A559M0X2-F1
#
_entry.id   AF-A0A559M0X2-F1
#
_cell.length_a   1.000
_cell.length_b   1.000
_cell.length_c   1.000
_cell.angle_alpha   90.00
_cell.angle_beta   90.00
_cell.angle_gamma   90.00
#
_symmetry.space_group_name_H-M   'P 1'
#
loop_
_entity.id
_entity.type
_entity.pdbx_description
1 polymer ?
#
loop_
_entity_poly.entity_id
_entity_poly.type
_entity_poly.pdbx_seq_one_letter_code
_entity_poly.pdbx_strand_id
1 'polypeptide(L)'
;MDEDGPGLDYSDDCGIWNGVQIAAWQEVTAAVHAKGSFIYCQLWALGRAAHIEQLESIGERLVSSSDLPLDGAPVPKALVEDEIWAFVNDFKTAAENAINAGFDGVEIHAGGGYLIDQFTQDNANKRTDKWGGSVENRSRFALEVAKAIVGGIGAERTAIRFGPYATFQGMRMEDPVPQFTYLATQLKNLKLAYLHVMLPRVQANFDVETDEDVDFMIQAWANTSPVLLAGGFNSALARKMVDEEYPDRDIGTAF
;
A
#
# COMPACT_ATOMS: atom_id res chain seq x y z
N MET A 1 25.07 16.58 -14.10
CA MET A 1 26.02 15.56 -13.58
C MET A 1 25.57 15.46 -12.15
N ASP A 2 24.55 14.62 -11.98
CA ASP A 2 23.63 14.73 -10.86
C ASP A 2 24.07 13.69 -9.85
N GLU A 3 24.77 14.18 -8.83
CA GLU A 3 25.10 13.43 -7.62
C GLU A 3 23.94 13.60 -6.66
N ASP A 4 22.85 12.87 -6.90
CA ASP A 4 21.88 12.50 -5.87
C ASP A 4 21.36 11.12 -6.27
N GLY A 5 21.27 10.21 -5.30
CA GLY A 5 20.95 8.79 -5.53
C GLY A 5 19.60 8.59 -6.25
N PRO A 6 19.20 7.33 -6.54
CA PRO A 6 17.95 7.04 -7.25
C PRO A 6 16.74 7.35 -6.35
N GLY A 7 16.41 8.62 -6.18
CA GLY A 7 15.09 9.07 -5.75
C GLY A 7 14.14 8.90 -6.92
N LEU A 8 13.03 8.20 -6.70
CA LEU A 8 11.94 8.19 -7.67
C LEU A 8 11.37 9.62 -7.75
N ASP A 9 11.23 10.15 -8.95
CA ASP A 9 10.62 11.45 -9.22
C ASP A 9 9.11 11.28 -9.38
N TYR A 10 8.34 11.92 -8.49
CA TYR A 10 6.87 11.84 -8.43
C TYR A 10 6.19 13.11 -8.99
N SER A 11 6.92 13.97 -9.71
CA SER A 11 6.39 15.26 -10.18
C SER A 11 5.28 15.19 -11.22
N ASP A 12 5.14 14.05 -11.91
CA ASP A 12 4.10 13.80 -12.92
C ASP A 12 3.07 12.74 -12.49
N ASP A 13 2.99 12.42 -11.20
CA ASP A 13 2.09 11.38 -10.71
C ASP A 13 0.60 11.73 -10.88
N CYS A 14 -0.18 10.72 -11.26
CA CYS A 14 -1.60 10.89 -11.56
C CYS A 14 -2.47 10.87 -10.31
N GLY A 15 -3.33 11.88 -10.16
CA GLY A 15 -4.31 11.98 -9.07
C GLY A 15 -5.69 11.39 -9.37
N ILE A 16 -6.56 11.34 -8.36
CA ILE A 16 -7.98 10.93 -8.48
C ILE A 16 -8.92 11.67 -7.50
N TRP A 17 -8.63 12.95 -7.22
CA TRP A 17 -9.39 13.74 -6.23
C TRP A 17 -10.31 14.81 -6.84
N ASN A 18 -10.21 15.08 -8.15
CA ASN A 18 -11.03 16.09 -8.81
C ASN A 18 -11.61 15.62 -10.15
N GLY A 19 -12.61 16.35 -10.64
CA GLY A 19 -13.36 15.99 -11.86
C GLY A 19 -12.50 15.93 -13.14
N VAL A 20 -11.45 16.74 -13.24
CA VAL A 20 -10.55 16.73 -14.41
C VAL A 20 -9.76 15.42 -14.46
N GLN A 21 -9.23 15.00 -13.32
CA GLN A 21 -8.52 13.72 -13.18
C GLN A 21 -9.44 12.52 -13.42
N ILE A 22 -10.65 12.55 -12.85
CA ILE A 22 -11.66 11.49 -13.06
C ILE A 22 -11.97 11.34 -14.55
N ALA A 23 -12.21 12.45 -15.26
CA ALA A 23 -12.49 12.42 -16.69
C ALA A 23 -11.31 11.88 -17.51
N ALA A 24 -10.08 12.27 -17.18
CA ALA A 24 -8.89 11.74 -17.85
C ALA A 24 -8.73 10.22 -17.63
N TRP A 25 -9.00 9.74 -16.42
CA TRP A 25 -8.96 8.31 -16.13
C TRP A 25 -10.06 7.51 -16.85
N GLN A 26 -11.23 8.11 -17.12
CA GLN A 26 -12.28 7.45 -17.91
C GLN A 26 -11.82 7.08 -19.32
N GLU A 27 -10.94 7.87 -19.94
CA GLU A 27 -10.38 7.54 -21.24
C GLU A 27 -9.50 6.28 -21.17
N VAL A 28 -8.69 6.18 -20.10
CA VAL A 28 -7.79 5.04 -19.86
C VAL A 28 -8.59 3.77 -19.56
N THR A 29 -9.53 3.83 -18.62
CA THR A 29 -10.34 2.66 -18.23
C THR A 29 -11.19 2.18 -19.41
N ALA A 30 -11.79 3.10 -20.18
CA ALA A 30 -12.52 2.74 -21.39
C ALA A 30 -11.62 2.05 -22.44
N ALA A 31 -10.38 2.50 -22.61
CA ALA A 31 -9.43 1.88 -23.54
C ALA A 31 -9.04 0.45 -23.08
N VAL A 32 -8.82 0.24 -21.78
CA VAL A 32 -8.55 -1.09 -21.21
C VAL A 32 -9.75 -2.02 -21.39
N HIS A 33 -10.95 -1.55 -21.04
CA HIS A 33 -12.20 -2.31 -21.17
C HIS A 33 -12.54 -2.63 -22.62
N ALA A 34 -12.23 -1.74 -23.58
CA ALA A 34 -12.38 -2.01 -25.01
C ALA A 34 -11.51 -3.18 -25.51
N LYS A 35 -10.49 -3.59 -24.74
CA LYS A 35 -9.66 -4.78 -24.99
C LYS A 35 -10.12 -6.00 -24.17
N GLY A 36 -11.24 -5.92 -23.47
CA GLY A 36 -11.76 -7.00 -22.61
C GLY A 36 -10.88 -7.30 -21.40
N SER A 37 -10.07 -6.33 -20.97
CA SER A 37 -9.18 -6.44 -19.80
C SER A 37 -9.77 -5.70 -18.60
N PHE A 38 -9.16 -5.87 -17.43
CA PHE A 38 -9.59 -5.23 -16.17
C PHE A 38 -8.44 -4.39 -15.59
N ILE A 39 -8.77 -3.37 -14.80
CA ILE A 39 -7.79 -2.48 -14.18
C ILE A 39 -8.25 -2.02 -12.79
N TYR A 40 -7.31 -2.05 -11.84
CA TYR A 40 -7.49 -1.55 -10.48
C TYR A 40 -6.69 -0.25 -10.30
N CYS A 41 -7.27 0.72 -9.58
CA CYS A 41 -6.57 1.95 -9.21
C CYS A 41 -5.83 1.75 -7.89
N GLN A 42 -4.51 1.91 -7.87
CA GLN A 42 -3.77 1.87 -6.60
C GLN A 42 -3.86 3.22 -5.89
N LEU A 43 -4.45 3.25 -4.70
CA LEU A 43 -4.64 4.46 -3.91
C LEU A 43 -3.45 4.69 -3.00
N TRP A 44 -2.94 5.92 -3.00
CA TRP A 44 -1.61 6.20 -2.48
C TRP A 44 -1.54 7.56 -1.79
N ALA A 45 -0.82 7.60 -0.66
CA ALA A 45 -0.51 8.81 0.08
C ALA A 45 0.94 8.74 0.56
N LEU A 46 1.77 9.69 0.13
CA LEU A 46 3.23 9.61 0.28
C LEU A 46 3.72 9.74 1.73
N GLY A 47 3.02 10.50 2.56
CA GLY A 47 3.49 10.82 3.91
C GLY A 47 4.86 11.52 3.90
N ARG A 48 5.82 11.07 4.73
CA ARG A 48 7.16 11.69 4.81
C ARG A 48 8.02 11.57 3.54
N ALA A 49 7.55 10.82 2.54
CA ALA A 49 8.18 10.68 1.23
C ALA A 49 7.75 11.76 0.22
N ALA A 50 6.78 12.61 0.57
CA ALA A 50 6.30 13.64 -0.36
C ALA A 50 7.36 14.72 -0.62
N HIS A 51 7.35 15.28 -1.83
CA HIS A 51 8.19 16.42 -2.18
C HIS A 51 7.67 17.69 -1.49
N ILE A 52 8.49 18.26 -0.60
CA ILE A 52 8.10 19.43 0.19
C ILE A 52 7.74 20.64 -0.68
N GLU A 53 8.48 20.87 -1.76
CA GLU A 53 8.28 22.01 -2.68
C GLU A 53 6.89 21.97 -3.32
N GLN A 54 6.41 20.78 -3.68
CA GLN A 54 5.07 20.58 -4.23
C GLN A 54 3.99 20.84 -3.18
N LEU A 55 4.17 20.32 -1.97
CA LEU A 55 3.25 20.55 -0.86
C LEU A 55 3.15 22.05 -0.54
N GLU A 56 4.28 22.74 -0.42
CA GLU A 56 4.31 24.18 -0.15
C GLU A 56 3.63 24.99 -1.25
N SER A 57 3.77 24.57 -2.52
CA SER A 57 3.10 25.24 -3.65
C SER A 57 1.57 25.23 -3.57
N ILE A 58 1.00 24.23 -2.88
CA ILE A 58 -0.44 24.09 -2.65
C ILE A 58 -0.86 24.46 -1.22
N GLY A 59 0.06 25.01 -0.42
CA GLY A 59 -0.20 25.42 0.97
C GLY A 59 -0.31 24.24 1.96
N GLU A 60 0.18 23.07 1.58
CA GLU A 60 0.21 21.87 2.41
C GLU A 60 1.57 21.69 3.10
N ARG A 61 1.62 20.79 4.07
CA ARG A 61 2.84 20.48 4.85
C ARG A 61 3.22 19.01 4.76
N LEU A 62 4.50 18.73 4.91
CA LEU A 62 4.99 17.36 4.98
C LEU A 62 4.45 16.68 6.25
N VAL A 63 3.83 15.50 6.11
CA VAL A 63 3.15 14.79 7.21
C VAL A 63 3.55 13.32 7.30
N SER A 64 3.38 12.71 8.47
CA SER A 64 3.65 11.29 8.70
C SER A 64 2.95 10.81 9.99
N SER A 65 3.15 9.54 10.35
CA SER A 65 2.74 8.99 11.66
C SER A 65 3.48 9.66 12.83
N SER A 66 4.75 10.03 12.63
CA SER A 66 5.63 10.68 13.61
C SER A 66 6.45 11.81 12.97
N ASP A 67 7.22 12.54 13.77
CA ASP A 67 8.17 13.59 13.33
C ASP A 67 9.54 13.02 12.91
N LEU A 68 9.58 11.78 12.41
CA LEU A 68 10.81 11.12 11.98
C LEU A 68 11.04 11.29 10.46
N PRO A 69 12.04 12.07 10.01
CA PRO A 69 12.33 12.26 8.60
C PRO A 69 12.91 11.01 7.93
N LEU A 70 12.90 11.00 6.60
CA LEU A 70 13.81 10.17 5.81
C LEU A 70 15.23 10.75 5.90
N ASP A 71 16.25 9.95 5.63
CA ASP A 71 17.63 10.44 5.64
C ASP A 71 17.81 11.57 4.62
N GLY A 72 18.40 12.68 5.05
CA GLY A 72 18.54 13.90 4.24
C GLY A 72 17.26 14.68 3.94
N ALA A 73 16.08 14.26 4.42
CA ALA A 73 14.80 14.91 4.13
C ALA A 73 14.32 15.86 5.26
N PRO A 74 13.43 16.84 4.95
CA PRO A 74 12.80 17.67 5.96
C PRO A 74 12.01 16.88 7.00
N VAL A 75 11.91 17.42 8.22
CA VAL A 75 11.15 16.81 9.32
C VAL A 75 9.64 16.88 9.02
N PRO A 76 8.93 15.74 8.89
CA PRO A 76 7.49 15.73 8.73
C PRO A 76 6.81 16.16 10.04
N LYS A 77 5.59 16.64 9.94
CA LYS A 77 4.73 16.87 11.09
C LYS A 77 3.87 15.63 11.35
N ALA A 78 3.90 15.12 12.59
CA ALA A 78 3.02 14.02 12.99
C ALA A 78 1.54 14.44 12.85
N LEU A 79 0.73 13.61 12.21
CA LEU A 79 -0.71 13.88 12.06
C LEU A 79 -1.41 13.89 13.42
N VAL A 80 -2.34 14.83 13.63
CA VAL A 80 -3.25 14.79 14.79
C VAL A 80 -4.48 13.93 14.47
N GLU A 81 -5.26 13.57 15.49
CA GLU A 81 -6.37 12.61 15.31
C GLU A 81 -7.36 13.00 14.21
N ASP A 82 -7.80 14.25 14.17
CA ASP A 82 -8.75 14.72 13.16
C ASP A 82 -8.16 14.63 11.73
N GLU A 83 -6.86 14.84 11.58
CA GLU A 83 -6.17 14.73 10.29
C GLU A 83 -6.04 13.26 9.85
N ILE A 84 -5.81 12.35 10.80
CA ILE A 84 -5.82 10.90 10.51
C ILE A 84 -7.18 10.47 9.95
N TRP A 85 -8.27 10.94 10.55
CA TRP A 85 -9.61 10.68 10.04
C TRP A 85 -9.90 11.39 8.71
N ALA A 86 -9.34 12.57 8.47
CA ALA A 86 -9.40 13.22 7.17
C ALA A 86 -8.77 12.33 6.08
N PHE A 87 -7.56 11.80 6.30
CA PHE A 87 -6.94 10.86 5.37
C PHE A 87 -7.77 9.60 5.14
N VAL A 88 -8.38 9.02 6.18
CA VAL A 88 -9.30 7.87 6.02
C VAL A 88 -10.46 8.22 5.07
N ASN A 89 -11.04 9.41 5.22
CA ASN A 89 -12.11 9.89 4.34
C ASN A 89 -11.62 10.21 2.93
N ASP A 90 -10.40 10.72 2.78
CA ASP A 90 -9.79 10.99 1.48
C ASP A 90 -9.56 9.69 0.71
N PHE A 91 -9.07 8.64 1.37
CA PHE A 91 -8.96 7.30 0.79
C PHE A 91 -10.32 6.75 0.32
N LYS A 92 -11.38 6.92 1.13
CA LYS A 92 -12.75 6.53 0.74
C LYS A 92 -13.24 7.32 -0.48
N THR A 93 -13.04 8.63 -0.48
CA THR A 93 -13.46 9.52 -1.57
C THR A 93 -12.69 9.20 -2.86
N ALA A 94 -11.39 8.98 -2.76
CA ALA A 94 -10.54 8.56 -3.87
C ALA A 94 -10.99 7.21 -4.44
N ALA A 95 -11.40 6.27 -3.60
CA ALA A 95 -11.95 4.99 -4.04
C ALA A 95 -13.27 5.17 -4.82
N GLU A 96 -14.20 5.96 -4.29
CA GLU A 96 -15.47 6.28 -4.97
C GLU A 96 -15.21 6.97 -6.32
N ASN A 97 -14.25 7.90 -6.37
CA ASN A 97 -13.83 8.57 -7.59
C ASN A 97 -13.21 7.60 -8.60
N ALA A 98 -12.40 6.64 -8.16
CA ALA A 98 -11.83 5.61 -9.03
C ALA A 98 -12.94 4.74 -9.66
N ILE A 99 -13.95 4.35 -8.89
CA ILE A 99 -15.11 3.63 -9.44
C ILE A 99 -15.88 4.51 -10.44
N ASN A 100 -16.08 5.79 -10.14
CA ASN A 100 -16.69 6.75 -11.09
C ASN A 100 -15.86 6.95 -12.36
N ALA A 101 -14.54 6.79 -12.26
CA ALA A 101 -13.61 6.83 -13.39
C ALA A 101 -13.60 5.51 -14.20
N GLY A 102 -14.34 4.49 -13.79
CA GLY A 102 -14.46 3.22 -14.51
C GLY A 102 -13.44 2.17 -14.12
N PHE A 103 -12.70 2.32 -13.02
CA PHE A 103 -11.87 1.23 -12.51
C PHE A 103 -12.74 0.08 -11.98
N ASP A 104 -12.26 -1.16 -12.12
CA ASP A 104 -12.97 -2.36 -11.66
C ASP A 104 -12.90 -2.54 -10.13
N GLY A 105 -11.86 -1.95 -9.53
CA GLY A 105 -11.67 -1.87 -8.09
C GLY A 105 -10.47 -1.00 -7.74
N VAL A 106 -10.11 -1.00 -6.46
CA VAL A 106 -8.96 -0.26 -5.95
C VAL A 106 -8.05 -1.15 -5.12
N GLU A 107 -6.76 -0.84 -5.15
CA GLU A 107 -5.75 -1.44 -4.29
C GLU A 107 -5.21 -0.40 -3.32
N ILE A 108 -5.31 -0.66 -2.02
CA ILE A 108 -4.75 0.21 -0.99
C ILE A 108 -3.23 0.01 -0.95
N HIS A 109 -2.45 1.06 -1.21
CA HIS A 109 -0.99 0.98 -1.09
C HIS A 109 -0.57 1.09 0.38
N ALA A 110 -0.29 -0.06 1.00
CA ALA A 110 0.06 -0.18 2.42
C ALA A 110 1.48 -0.72 2.66
N GLY A 111 2.41 -0.44 1.74
CA GLY A 111 3.81 -0.86 1.81
C GLY A 111 4.73 0.20 1.18
N GLY A 112 6.02 -0.10 1.06
CA GLY A 112 6.97 0.76 0.36
C GLY A 112 7.33 2.05 1.11
N GLY A 113 7.01 2.15 2.41
CA GLY A 113 7.36 3.30 3.23
C GLY A 113 6.48 4.53 3.06
N TYR A 114 5.29 4.37 2.51
CA TYR A 114 4.28 5.43 2.39
C TYR A 114 3.36 5.51 3.61
N LEU A 115 2.40 6.43 3.62
CA LEU A 115 1.70 6.84 4.85
C LEU A 115 1.12 5.67 5.67
N ILE A 116 0.46 4.70 5.04
CA ILE A 116 -0.10 3.55 5.76
C ILE A 116 1.01 2.67 6.37
N ASP A 117 2.11 2.46 5.64
CA ASP A 117 3.27 1.70 6.10
C ASP A 117 4.03 2.43 7.21
N GLN A 118 4.11 3.76 7.12
CA GLN A 118 4.66 4.65 8.16
C GLN A 118 3.88 4.56 9.47
N PHE A 119 2.57 4.32 9.44
CA PHE A 119 1.78 4.01 10.64
C PHE A 119 1.96 2.55 11.12
N THR A 120 2.18 1.62 10.20
CA THR A 120 2.21 0.18 10.50
C THR A 120 3.48 -0.25 11.23
N GLN A 121 4.64 0.24 10.82
CA GLN A 121 5.93 -0.23 11.34
C GLN A 121 6.45 0.69 12.45
N ASP A 122 6.98 0.11 13.53
CA ASP A 122 7.44 0.83 14.73
C ASP A 122 8.76 1.58 14.53
N ASN A 123 9.56 1.23 13.53
CA ASN A 123 10.73 2.00 13.14
C ASN A 123 10.33 3.40 12.64
N ALA A 124 9.17 3.55 12.00
CA ALA A 124 8.61 4.84 11.57
C ALA A 124 7.58 5.43 12.56
N ASN A 125 6.68 4.61 13.12
CA ASN A 125 5.64 5.06 14.03
C ASN A 125 6.10 5.12 15.49
N LYS A 126 6.39 6.34 15.97
CA LYS A 126 6.79 6.62 17.36
C LYS A 126 5.66 7.15 18.25
N ARG A 127 4.40 7.03 17.81
CA ARG A 127 3.25 7.55 18.56
C ARG A 127 3.00 6.75 19.83
N THR A 128 2.47 7.44 20.83
CA THR A 128 2.06 6.87 22.13
C THR A 128 0.55 6.90 22.35
N ASP A 129 -0.22 7.39 21.37
CA ASP A 129 -1.67 7.41 21.37
C ASP A 129 -2.26 6.11 20.78
N LYS A 130 -3.57 6.10 20.51
CA LYS A 130 -4.28 4.93 19.97
C LYS A 130 -3.89 4.55 18.53
N TRP A 131 -2.99 5.30 17.90
CA TRP A 131 -2.49 5.06 16.55
C TRP A 131 -1.03 4.57 16.54
N GLY A 132 -0.41 4.34 17.69
CA GLY A 132 0.92 3.72 17.80
C GLY A 132 1.15 2.97 19.12
N GLY A 133 2.40 2.59 19.34
CA GLY A 133 2.78 1.73 20.47
C GLY A 133 2.54 0.26 20.15
N SER A 134 1.35 -0.27 20.44
CA SER A 134 1.05 -1.70 20.26
C SER A 134 0.82 -2.09 18.79
N VAL A 135 0.93 -3.39 18.48
CA VAL A 135 0.64 -3.94 17.15
C VAL A 135 -0.77 -3.56 16.67
N GLU A 136 -1.76 -3.62 17.57
CA GLU A 136 -3.15 -3.27 17.29
C GLU A 136 -3.31 -1.79 16.95
N ASN A 137 -2.66 -0.90 17.70
CA ASN A 137 -2.74 0.54 17.49
C ASN A 137 -2.04 0.96 16.20
N ARG A 138 -0.86 0.39 15.89
CA ARG A 138 -0.16 0.63 14.61
C ARG A 138 -0.95 0.11 13.41
N SER A 139 -1.67 -1.00 13.59
CA SER A 139 -2.56 -1.57 12.56
C SER A 139 -3.82 -0.74 12.32
N ARG A 140 -4.22 0.09 13.29
CA ARG A 140 -5.53 0.78 13.28
C ARG A 140 -5.74 1.60 12.01
N PHE A 141 -4.74 2.37 11.58
CA PHE A 141 -4.89 3.24 10.42
C PHE A 141 -5.18 2.44 9.14
N ALA A 142 -4.41 1.40 8.86
CA ALA A 142 -4.66 0.50 7.72
C ALA A 142 -6.05 -0.14 7.78
N LEU A 143 -6.49 -0.57 8.97
CA LEU A 143 -7.80 -1.19 9.17
C LEU A 143 -8.96 -0.21 8.98
N GLU A 144 -8.84 1.03 9.46
CA GLU A 144 -9.88 2.05 9.28
C GLU A 144 -9.96 2.51 7.81
N VAL A 145 -8.82 2.66 7.11
CA VAL A 145 -8.79 2.92 5.66
C VAL A 145 -9.51 1.81 4.90
N ALA A 146 -9.17 0.54 5.18
CA ALA A 146 -9.80 -0.59 4.51
C ALA A 146 -11.32 -0.65 4.77
N LYS A 147 -11.76 -0.47 6.02
CA LYS A 147 -13.20 -0.42 6.36
C LYS A 147 -13.93 0.71 5.65
N ALA A 148 -13.34 1.90 5.59
CA ALA A 148 -13.95 3.06 4.96
C ALA A 148 -14.12 2.85 3.44
N ILE A 149 -13.10 2.32 2.77
CA ILE A 149 -13.17 1.99 1.34
C ILE A 149 -14.19 0.87 1.09
N VAL A 150 -14.16 -0.21 1.87
CA VAL A 150 -15.16 -1.30 1.77
C VAL A 150 -16.58 -0.76 1.94
N GLY A 151 -16.81 0.17 2.87
CA GLY A 151 -18.09 0.83 3.07
C GLY A 151 -18.52 1.76 1.93
N GLY A 152 -17.57 2.25 1.11
CA GLY A 152 -17.84 3.09 -0.06
C GLY A 152 -18.09 2.31 -1.34
N ILE A 153 -17.29 1.28 -1.61
CA ILE A 153 -17.26 0.61 -2.93
C ILE A 153 -17.44 -0.91 -2.90
N GLY A 154 -17.59 -1.52 -1.72
CA GLY A 154 -17.71 -2.96 -1.54
C GLY A 154 -16.37 -3.68 -1.36
N ALA A 155 -16.40 -4.83 -0.70
CA ALA A 155 -15.20 -5.61 -0.39
C ALA A 155 -14.64 -6.31 -1.63
N GLU A 156 -15.51 -6.75 -2.53
CA GLU A 156 -15.20 -7.39 -3.80
C GLU A 156 -14.46 -6.49 -4.80
N ARG A 157 -14.44 -5.18 -4.53
CA ARG A 157 -13.70 -4.16 -5.30
C ARG A 157 -12.54 -3.55 -4.54
N THR A 158 -12.25 -4.03 -3.34
CA THR A 158 -11.20 -3.49 -2.47
C THR A 158 -10.10 -4.51 -2.27
N ALA A 159 -8.86 -4.14 -2.55
CA ALA A 159 -7.67 -4.93 -2.28
C ALA A 159 -6.66 -4.12 -1.47
N ILE A 160 -5.62 -4.77 -0.96
CA ILE A 160 -4.56 -4.11 -0.18
C ILE A 160 -3.20 -4.77 -0.43
N ARG A 161 -2.15 -3.93 -0.52
CA ARG A 161 -0.78 -4.36 -0.80
C ARG A 161 0.18 -4.05 0.34
N PHE A 162 0.96 -5.04 0.76
CA PHE A 162 1.99 -4.92 1.81
C PHE A 162 3.38 -5.32 1.32
N GLY A 163 4.41 -4.82 2.01
CA GLY A 163 5.80 -5.25 1.83
C GLY A 163 6.51 -5.41 3.17
N PRO A 164 6.31 -6.53 3.89
CA PRO A 164 6.77 -6.69 5.28
C PRO A 164 8.28 -6.55 5.49
N TYR A 165 9.07 -6.95 4.48
CA TYR A 165 10.53 -7.00 4.54
C TYR A 165 11.22 -5.89 3.74
N ALA A 166 10.44 -5.00 3.12
CA ALA A 166 10.96 -3.93 2.29
C ALA A 166 11.74 -2.91 3.15
N THR A 167 12.97 -2.62 2.75
CA THR A 167 13.87 -1.64 3.39
C THR A 167 13.75 -0.23 2.78
N PHE A 168 13.09 -0.12 1.63
CA PHE A 168 12.95 1.12 0.88
C PHE A 168 12.36 2.25 1.75
N GLN A 169 12.89 3.47 1.61
CA GLN A 169 12.51 4.65 2.41
C GLN A 169 12.68 4.47 3.92
N GLY A 170 13.78 3.83 4.33
CA GLY A 170 14.13 3.64 5.73
C GLY A 170 13.11 2.80 6.49
N MET A 171 12.45 1.88 5.78
CA MET A 171 11.50 0.93 6.35
C MET A 171 12.20 -0.36 6.81
N ARG A 172 11.39 -1.32 7.25
CA ARG A 172 11.73 -2.60 7.89
C ARG A 172 11.92 -2.47 9.40
N MET A 173 10.87 -2.88 10.12
CA MET A 173 10.94 -3.21 11.53
C MET A 173 11.79 -4.46 11.78
N GLU A 174 12.29 -4.63 13.00
CA GLU A 174 13.17 -5.75 13.36
C GLU A 174 12.46 -7.11 13.26
N ASP A 175 11.24 -7.19 13.78
CA ASP A 175 10.37 -8.38 13.68
C ASP A 175 9.02 -8.02 13.04
N PRO A 176 8.85 -8.21 11.72
CA PRO A 176 7.59 -7.91 11.04
C PRO A 176 6.50 -8.95 11.29
N VAL A 177 6.85 -10.18 11.70
CA VAL A 177 5.92 -11.31 11.70
C VAL A 177 4.68 -11.03 12.58
N PRO A 178 4.79 -10.58 13.85
CA PRO A 178 3.62 -10.29 14.68
C PRO A 178 2.74 -9.18 14.10
N GLN A 179 3.36 -8.12 13.56
CA GLN A 179 2.64 -6.95 13.04
C GLN A 179 1.77 -7.31 11.83
N PHE A 180 2.37 -7.97 10.85
CA PHE A 180 1.71 -8.28 9.58
C PHE A 180 0.80 -9.52 9.69
N THR A 181 1.09 -10.46 10.61
CA THR A 181 0.15 -11.55 10.97
C THR A 181 -1.15 -10.98 11.55
N TYR A 182 -1.05 -10.01 12.46
CA TYR A 182 -2.24 -9.36 13.03
C TYR A 182 -3.06 -8.64 11.95
N LEU A 183 -2.41 -7.85 11.10
CA LEU A 183 -3.08 -7.17 9.98
C LEU A 183 -3.83 -8.15 9.07
N ALA A 184 -3.16 -9.20 8.59
CA ALA A 184 -3.79 -10.22 7.75
C ALA A 184 -4.99 -10.88 8.46
N THR A 185 -4.84 -11.20 9.75
CA THR A 185 -5.91 -11.80 10.58
C THR A 185 -7.11 -10.88 10.76
N GLN A 186 -6.91 -9.57 10.88
CA GLN A 186 -8.01 -8.61 11.02
C GLN A 186 -8.68 -8.31 9.67
N LEU A 187 -7.88 -8.07 8.63
CA LEU A 187 -8.33 -7.70 7.29
C LEU A 187 -9.14 -8.81 6.62
N LYS A 188 -8.84 -10.09 6.88
CA LYS A 188 -9.60 -11.20 6.28
C LYS A 188 -11.08 -11.17 6.63
N ASN A 189 -11.46 -10.58 7.78
CA ASN A 189 -12.86 -10.45 8.16
C ASN A 189 -13.64 -9.52 7.24
N LEU A 190 -12.95 -8.64 6.50
CA LEU A 190 -13.55 -7.77 5.49
C LEU A 190 -13.79 -8.48 4.15
N LYS A 191 -13.18 -9.64 3.92
CA LYS A 191 -13.30 -10.43 2.67
C LYS A 191 -12.96 -9.61 1.41
N LEU A 192 -11.81 -8.94 1.46
CA LEU A 192 -11.26 -8.14 0.37
C LEU A 192 -11.11 -8.96 -0.92
N ALA A 193 -11.17 -8.29 -2.08
CA ALA A 193 -11.01 -8.89 -3.40
C ALA A 193 -9.74 -9.75 -3.49
N TYR A 194 -8.61 -9.23 -3.00
CA TYR A 194 -7.36 -9.97 -2.85
C TYR A 194 -6.44 -9.30 -1.83
N LEU A 195 -5.48 -10.07 -1.33
CA LEU A 195 -4.31 -9.57 -0.59
C LEU A 195 -3.11 -9.58 -1.54
N HIS A 196 -2.32 -8.51 -1.60
CA HIS A 196 -1.12 -8.44 -2.42
C HIS A 196 0.11 -8.30 -1.51
N VAL A 197 1.10 -9.17 -1.68
CA VAL A 197 2.30 -9.20 -0.83
C VAL A 197 3.57 -9.17 -1.69
N MET A 198 4.44 -8.21 -1.39
CA MET A 198 5.80 -8.17 -1.94
C MET A 198 6.67 -9.21 -1.27
N LEU A 199 7.33 -10.03 -2.08
CA LEU A 199 8.31 -11.02 -1.61
C LEU A 199 9.59 -10.32 -1.12
N PRO A 200 10.24 -10.85 -0.07
CA PRO A 200 11.43 -10.24 0.54
C PRO A 200 12.64 -10.22 -0.39
N ARG A 201 12.62 -11.04 -1.45
CA ARG A 201 13.64 -11.06 -2.49
C ARG A 201 13.66 -9.81 -3.36
N VAL A 202 12.75 -8.85 -3.18
CA VAL A 202 12.79 -7.56 -3.90
C VAL A 202 12.96 -6.41 -2.91
N GLN A 203 14.00 -5.61 -3.12
CA GLN A 203 14.22 -4.34 -2.43
C GLN A 203 14.20 -3.19 -3.43
N ALA A 204 13.18 -2.33 -3.32
CA ALA A 204 12.86 -1.31 -4.31
C ALA A 204 12.75 -1.92 -5.73
N ASN A 205 13.78 -1.76 -6.56
CA ASN A 205 13.81 -2.20 -7.96
C ASN A 205 14.85 -3.32 -8.23
N PHE A 206 15.41 -3.97 -7.19
CA PHE A 206 16.46 -4.99 -7.34
C PHE A 206 16.15 -6.28 -6.57
N ASP A 207 16.66 -7.40 -7.08
CA ASP A 207 16.55 -8.71 -6.43
C ASP A 207 17.64 -8.92 -5.35
N VAL A 208 17.29 -9.60 -4.26
CA VAL A 208 18.19 -9.98 -3.16
C VAL A 208 17.97 -11.45 -2.76
N GLU A 209 19.05 -12.14 -2.36
CA GLU A 209 18.92 -13.47 -1.76
C GLU A 209 18.52 -13.37 -0.28
N THR A 210 17.60 -14.23 0.15
CA THR A 210 17.07 -14.22 1.52
C THR A 210 16.41 -15.57 1.85
N ASP A 211 16.48 -15.96 3.13
CA ASP A 211 15.74 -17.10 3.70
C ASP A 211 14.40 -16.66 4.31
N GLU A 212 14.05 -15.38 4.20
CA GLU A 212 12.77 -14.84 4.66
C GLU A 212 11.64 -15.18 3.68
N ASP A 213 10.45 -15.42 4.21
CA ASP A 213 9.25 -15.71 3.44
C ASP A 213 8.03 -14.92 3.96
N VAL A 214 6.93 -14.98 3.23
CA VAL A 214 5.66 -14.32 3.61
C VAL A 214 4.57 -15.34 3.97
N ASP A 215 4.95 -16.58 4.28
CA ASP A 215 4.02 -17.68 4.59
C ASP A 215 3.13 -17.32 5.75
N PHE A 216 3.66 -16.63 6.75
CA PHE A 216 2.89 -16.21 7.91
C PHE A 216 1.68 -15.34 7.53
N MET A 217 1.79 -14.48 6.50
CA MET A 217 0.66 -13.69 5.99
C MET A 217 -0.32 -14.56 5.23
N ILE A 218 0.16 -15.45 4.36
CA ILE A 218 -0.67 -16.38 3.56
C ILE A 218 -1.48 -17.29 4.49
N GLN A 219 -0.83 -17.84 5.53
CA GLN A 219 -1.44 -18.68 6.54
C GLN A 219 -2.47 -17.90 7.36
N ALA A 220 -2.14 -16.68 7.80
CA ALA A 220 -3.07 -15.81 8.54
C ALA A 220 -4.31 -15.43 7.71
N TRP A 221 -4.11 -15.17 6.41
CA TRP A 221 -5.18 -14.88 5.44
C TRP A 221 -6.14 -16.05 5.24
N ALA A 222 -5.66 -17.29 5.43
CA ALA A 222 -6.47 -18.50 5.51
C ALA A 222 -7.38 -18.73 4.29
N ASN A 223 -6.87 -18.50 3.07
CA ASN A 223 -7.60 -18.66 1.80
C ASN A 223 -8.93 -17.90 1.77
N THR A 224 -9.01 -16.74 2.44
CA THR A 224 -10.22 -15.91 2.46
C THR A 224 -10.59 -15.39 1.06
N SER A 225 -9.57 -15.05 0.27
CA SER A 225 -9.64 -14.64 -1.13
C SER A 225 -8.23 -14.80 -1.76
N PRO A 226 -8.06 -14.61 -3.08
CA PRO A 226 -6.76 -14.75 -3.71
C PRO A 226 -5.65 -13.94 -3.04
N VAL A 227 -4.44 -14.48 -3.05
CA VAL A 227 -3.22 -13.76 -2.65
C VAL A 227 -2.34 -13.56 -3.88
N LEU A 228 -2.01 -12.31 -4.21
CA LEU A 228 -1.07 -11.97 -5.27
C LEU A 228 0.33 -11.79 -4.67
N LEU A 229 1.29 -12.57 -5.16
CA LEU A 229 2.69 -12.45 -4.78
C LEU A 229 3.45 -11.68 -5.86
N ALA A 230 4.23 -10.69 -5.46
CA ALA A 230 5.02 -9.86 -6.39
C ALA A 230 6.51 -9.85 -6.03
N GLY A 231 7.33 -9.71 -7.08
CA GLY A 231 8.76 -9.45 -6.97
C GLY A 231 9.65 -10.58 -7.48
N GLY A 232 10.60 -10.27 -8.36
CA GLY A 232 11.64 -11.19 -8.86
C GLY A 232 11.12 -12.38 -9.68
N PHE A 233 9.87 -12.31 -10.17
CA PHE A 233 9.29 -13.40 -10.95
C PHE A 233 9.70 -13.33 -12.41
N ASN A 234 10.18 -14.47 -12.93
CA ASN A 234 10.09 -14.82 -14.33
C ASN A 234 9.01 -15.89 -14.54
N SER A 235 8.70 -16.25 -15.78
CA SER A 235 7.65 -17.23 -16.09
C SER A 235 7.86 -18.60 -15.44
N ALA A 236 9.11 -19.06 -15.28
CA ALA A 236 9.41 -20.33 -14.64
C ALA A 236 9.19 -20.27 -13.12
N LEU A 237 9.66 -19.21 -12.46
CA LEU A 237 9.46 -19.00 -11.03
C LEU A 237 7.97 -18.81 -10.70
N ALA A 238 7.23 -18.10 -11.55
CA ALA A 238 5.79 -17.93 -11.36
C ALA A 238 5.05 -19.27 -11.43
N ARG A 239 5.38 -20.12 -12.40
CA ARG A 239 4.80 -21.47 -12.49
C ARG A 239 5.14 -22.32 -11.28
N LYS A 240 6.41 -22.35 -10.87
CA LYS A 240 6.85 -23.11 -9.68
C LYS A 240 6.09 -22.67 -8.43
N MET A 241 5.93 -21.37 -8.24
CA MET A 241 5.21 -20.79 -7.10
C MET A 241 3.75 -21.27 -7.02
N VAL A 242 3.04 -21.21 -8.14
CA VAL A 242 1.61 -21.55 -8.19
C VAL A 242 1.38 -23.06 -8.20
N ASP A 243 2.12 -23.79 -9.04
CA ASP A 243 1.84 -25.21 -9.30
C ASP A 243 2.51 -26.15 -8.29
N GLU A 244 3.64 -25.75 -7.67
CA GLU A 244 4.45 -26.63 -6.82
C GLU A 244 4.51 -26.17 -5.36
N GLU A 245 4.73 -24.88 -5.10
CA GLU A 245 4.93 -24.37 -3.73
C GLU A 245 3.60 -24.18 -2.99
N TYR A 246 2.56 -23.69 -3.67
CA TYR A 246 1.23 -23.48 -3.08
C TYR A 246 0.07 -24.12 -3.88
N PRO A 247 0.11 -25.44 -4.17
CA PRO A 247 -0.85 -26.09 -5.07
C PRO A 247 -2.30 -26.06 -4.56
N ASP A 248 -2.51 -25.93 -3.24
CA ASP A 248 -3.82 -25.91 -2.58
C ASP A 248 -4.24 -24.50 -2.11
N ARG A 249 -3.57 -23.45 -2.62
CA ARG A 249 -3.85 -22.05 -2.27
C ARG A 249 -4.28 -21.28 -3.51
N ASP A 250 -5.16 -20.32 -3.31
CA ASP A 250 -5.56 -19.36 -4.35
C ASP A 250 -4.47 -18.28 -4.48
N ILE A 251 -3.37 -18.62 -5.15
CA ILE A 251 -2.18 -17.77 -5.30
C ILE A 251 -2.05 -17.33 -6.77
N GLY A 252 -1.91 -16.03 -6.98
CA GLY A 252 -1.49 -15.43 -8.24
C GLY A 252 -0.10 -14.81 -8.12
N THR A 253 0.55 -14.57 -9.26
CA THR A 253 1.80 -13.78 -9.30
C THR A 253 1.58 -12.48 -10.06
N ALA A 254 2.19 -11.41 -9.58
CA ALA A 254 2.20 -10.10 -10.23
C ALA A 254 3.63 -9.76 -10.65
N PHE A 255 3.74 -9.21 -11.86
CA PHE A 255 5.00 -8.85 -12.53
C PHE A 255 5.21 -7.34 -12.52
#